data_AF-A0A1E7FKG4-F1
#
_entry.id   AF-A0A1E7FKG4-F1
#
_cell.length_a   1.000
_cell.length_b   1.000
_cell.length_c   1.000
_cell.angle_alpha   90.00
_cell.angle_beta   90.00
_cell.angle_gamma   90.00
#
_symmetry.space_group_name_H-M   'P 1'
#
loop_
_entity.id
_entity.type
_entity.pdbx_description
1 polymer ?
#
loop_
_entity_poly.entity_id
_entity_poly.type
_entity_poly.pdbx_seq_one_letter_code
_entity_poly.pdbx_strand_id
1 'polypeptide(L)'
;MQIVPLIILVSSFPLGLGFIFDSPLTPLNDLPQLVEAQYGRRISVALDIGKKTEASRLPINGIIFDLTKTTPSSENEFVEMPGVHGPLPKLSGGIHGLNLVQDGTFVSMDGKTSVHAQKGCWEILWKDGSPTGTLNVGFEIDREYKRNDIALPKGKVYLSFSIWDSEGLKEAQNKKELCLTRADVILKEKDEELVKMTETGNVFAKALHYYNALSAVDKYYSSPVKKFKLVPNEDEVVPFDGNSFVSTKGTVWTQDLPRGQPTMLGSASLKSVPKEVSH
;
A
#
# COMPACT_ATOMS: atom_id res chain seq x y z
N MET A 1 6.07 -43.31 12.33
CA MET A 1 6.32 -41.96 12.90
C MET A 1 6.48 -40.99 11.74
N GLN A 2 5.42 -40.26 11.41
CA GLN A 2 5.47 -39.17 10.44
C GLN A 2 5.81 -37.88 11.18
N ILE A 3 6.96 -37.30 10.83
CA ILE A 3 7.36 -35.98 11.32
C ILE A 3 6.67 -34.97 10.40
N VAL A 4 5.64 -34.29 10.90
CA VAL A 4 5.04 -33.14 10.22
C VAL A 4 5.95 -31.94 10.48
N PRO A 5 6.58 -31.35 9.46
CA PRO A 5 7.36 -30.14 9.66
C PRO A 5 6.37 -28.99 9.88
N LEU A 6 6.39 -28.43 11.08
CA LEU A 6 5.76 -27.17 11.42
C LEU A 6 6.51 -26.05 10.67
N ILE A 7 6.01 -25.69 9.49
CA ILE A 7 6.53 -24.56 8.72
C ILE A 7 6.02 -23.28 9.39
N ILE A 8 6.87 -22.67 10.22
CA ILE A 8 6.66 -21.32 10.74
C ILE A 8 6.95 -20.36 9.58
N LEU A 9 5.90 -19.95 8.89
CA LEU A 9 5.94 -18.95 7.83
C LEU A 9 6.16 -17.58 8.49
N VAL A 10 7.42 -17.18 8.62
CA VAL A 10 7.79 -15.79 8.93
C VAL A 10 7.56 -14.98 7.67
N SER A 11 6.31 -14.58 7.45
CA SER A 11 5.95 -13.65 6.40
C SER A 11 6.46 -12.26 6.80
N SER A 12 7.62 -11.90 6.29
CA SER A 12 8.13 -10.52 6.30
C SER A 12 7.35 -9.66 5.30
N PHE A 13 6.02 -9.58 5.47
CA PHE A 13 5.28 -8.41 5.03
C PHE A 13 5.76 -7.21 5.86
N PRO A 14 5.66 -5.96 5.37
CA PRO A 14 5.97 -4.79 6.18
C PRO A 14 4.91 -4.63 7.28
N LEU A 15 5.04 -5.42 8.36
CA LEU A 15 4.34 -5.30 9.65
C LEU A 15 4.75 -4.03 10.42
N GLY A 16 5.48 -3.11 9.79
CA GLY A 16 6.15 -1.97 10.39
C GLY A 16 5.28 -0.75 10.73
N LEU A 17 3.95 -0.88 10.74
CA LEU A 17 3.05 0.21 11.17
C LEU A 17 2.67 0.15 12.66
N GLY A 18 3.07 -0.91 13.39
CA GLY A 18 2.67 -1.11 14.79
C GLY A 18 3.25 -0.16 15.84
N PHE A 19 4.12 0.77 15.47
CA PHE A 19 4.85 1.64 16.42
C PHE A 19 4.64 3.14 16.16
N ILE A 20 3.61 3.55 15.42
CA ILE A 20 3.37 4.99 15.16
C ILE A 20 2.47 5.62 16.25
N PHE A 21 1.74 4.82 17.02
CA PHE A 21 0.76 5.29 18.01
C PHE A 21 1.07 4.72 19.39
N ASP A 22 1.38 5.60 20.35
CA ASP A 22 1.62 5.29 21.77
C ASP A 22 0.32 5.12 22.58
N SER A 23 -0.84 5.11 21.92
CA SER A 23 -2.13 5.01 22.59
C SER A 23 -2.97 3.91 21.93
N PRO A 24 -3.65 3.05 22.72
CA PRO A 24 -4.61 2.12 22.17
C PRO A 24 -5.78 2.93 21.62
N LEU A 25 -5.78 3.14 20.30
CA LEU A 25 -6.92 3.67 19.61
C LEU A 25 -8.08 2.69 19.78
N THR A 26 -9.27 3.24 20.02
CA THR A 26 -10.51 2.47 20.16
C THR A 26 -10.60 1.47 19.00
N PRO A 27 -10.78 0.17 19.28
CA PRO A 27 -10.97 -0.81 18.22
C PRO A 27 -12.14 -0.35 17.35
N LEU A 28 -12.00 -0.47 16.03
CA LEU A 28 -13.09 -0.24 15.10
C LEU A 28 -14.12 -1.36 15.34
N ASN A 29 -15.03 -1.15 16.30
CA ASN A 29 -16.03 -2.14 16.71
C ASN A 29 -16.98 -2.52 15.57
N ASP A 30 -16.96 -1.75 14.47
CA ASP A 30 -17.92 -1.84 13.38
C ASP A 30 -17.26 -2.10 12.02
N LEU A 31 -16.24 -2.97 11.95
CA LEU A 31 -15.67 -3.44 10.67
C LEU A 31 -16.75 -3.94 9.68
N PRO A 32 -17.78 -4.71 10.10
CA PRO A 32 -18.88 -5.08 9.20
C PRO A 32 -19.59 -3.85 8.62
N GLN A 33 -19.91 -2.83 9.43
CA GLN A 33 -20.59 -1.63 8.94
C GLN A 33 -19.70 -0.85 7.96
N LEU A 34 -18.39 -0.78 8.23
CA LEU A 34 -17.42 -0.15 7.33
C LEU A 34 -17.41 -0.85 5.96
N VAL A 35 -17.42 -2.18 5.94
CA VAL A 35 -17.50 -2.99 4.72
C VAL A 35 -18.81 -2.74 4.00
N GLU A 36 -19.94 -2.76 4.73
CA GLU A 36 -21.25 -2.54 4.14
C GLU A 36 -21.39 -1.16 3.49
N ALA A 37 -20.78 -0.14 4.11
CA ALA A 37 -20.76 1.21 3.56
C ALA A 37 -20.06 1.30 2.18
N GLN A 38 -19.14 0.38 1.86
CA GLN A 38 -18.43 0.40 0.58
C GLN A 38 -19.18 -0.29 -0.56
N TYR A 39 -20.30 -0.95 -0.29
CA TYR A 39 -21.04 -1.65 -1.34
C TYR A 39 -21.57 -0.69 -2.40
N GLY A 40 -21.45 -1.11 -3.66
CA GLY A 40 -21.84 -0.32 -4.81
C GLY A 40 -20.86 0.81 -5.14
N ARG A 41 -19.72 0.91 -4.46
CA ARG A 41 -18.71 1.91 -4.78
C ARG A 41 -17.91 1.52 -6.03
N ARG A 42 -17.60 2.50 -6.87
CA ARG A 42 -16.82 2.30 -8.11
C ARG A 42 -15.42 2.86 -7.96
N ILE A 43 -14.43 2.03 -8.23
CA ILE A 43 -13.01 2.39 -8.16
C ILE A 43 -12.35 2.23 -9.53
N SER A 44 -11.51 3.19 -9.90
CA SER A 44 -10.58 3.06 -11.02
C SER A 44 -9.19 2.79 -10.48
N VAL A 45 -8.57 1.77 -11.04
CA VAL A 45 -7.24 1.33 -10.69
C VAL A 45 -6.32 1.48 -11.92
N ALA A 46 -5.14 2.00 -11.67
CA ALA A 46 -4.01 1.93 -12.61
C ALA A 46 -2.83 1.19 -11.96
N LEU A 47 -2.21 0.31 -12.72
CA LEU A 47 -1.06 -0.49 -12.32
C LEU A 47 0.19 0.01 -13.03
N ASP A 48 1.31 0.01 -12.31
CA ASP A 48 2.62 0.37 -12.82
C ASP A 48 3.59 -0.76 -12.45
N ILE A 49 3.73 -1.73 -13.35
CA ILE A 49 4.52 -2.95 -13.16
C ILE A 49 5.98 -2.68 -13.55
N GLY A 50 6.90 -3.18 -12.73
CA GLY A 50 8.35 -2.94 -12.83
C GLY A 50 8.88 -2.12 -11.65
N LYS A 51 10.19 -2.18 -11.41
CA LYS A 51 10.80 -1.41 -10.31
C LYS A 51 10.88 0.07 -10.66
N LYS A 52 10.69 0.94 -9.68
CA LYS A 52 10.81 2.41 -9.88
C LYS A 52 12.19 2.86 -10.37
N THR A 53 13.23 2.07 -10.12
CA THR A 53 14.62 2.35 -10.53
C THR A 53 14.95 1.85 -11.92
N GLU A 54 14.07 1.05 -12.54
CA GLU A 54 14.29 0.44 -13.85
C GLU A 54 13.66 1.30 -14.95
N ALA A 55 14.32 1.36 -16.11
CA ALA A 55 13.84 2.15 -17.26
C ALA A 55 12.61 1.51 -17.93
N SER A 56 12.50 0.19 -17.87
CA SER A 56 11.38 -0.55 -18.46
C SER A 56 10.22 -0.63 -17.46
N ARG A 57 9.01 -0.26 -17.91
CA ARG A 57 7.79 -0.24 -17.10
C ARG A 57 6.59 -0.65 -17.94
N LEU A 58 5.62 -1.31 -17.32
CA LEU A 58 4.35 -1.71 -17.94
C LEU A 58 3.20 -0.99 -17.22
N PRO A 59 2.81 0.21 -17.70
CA PRO A 59 1.67 0.94 -17.16
C PRO A 59 0.35 0.40 -17.74
N ILE A 60 -0.53 -0.11 -16.89
CA ILE A 60 -1.87 -0.59 -17.23
C ILE A 60 -2.88 0.37 -16.61
N ASN A 61 -3.64 1.06 -17.43
CA ASN A 61 -4.57 2.10 -16.98
C ASN A 61 -6.02 1.72 -17.29
N GLY A 62 -6.95 2.24 -16.49
CA GLY A 62 -8.38 2.20 -16.80
C GLY A 62 -9.09 0.91 -16.41
N ILE A 63 -8.51 0.12 -15.49
CA ILE A 63 -9.26 -0.98 -14.87
C ILE A 63 -10.30 -0.33 -13.95
N ILE A 64 -11.58 -0.66 -14.13
CA ILE A 64 -12.66 -0.14 -13.29
C ILE A 64 -13.42 -1.31 -12.67
N PHE A 65 -13.55 -1.27 -11.34
CA PHE A 65 -14.29 -2.26 -10.57
C PHE A 65 -15.43 -1.61 -9.79
N ASP A 66 -16.53 -2.34 -9.66
CA ASP A 66 -17.56 -2.10 -8.67
C ASP A 66 -17.35 -3.02 -7.47
N LEU A 67 -17.29 -2.45 -6.26
CA LEU A 67 -17.26 -3.18 -4.99
C LEU A 67 -18.66 -3.73 -4.72
N THR A 68 -18.86 -5.04 -4.82
CA THR A 68 -20.19 -5.65 -4.66
C THR A 68 -20.36 -6.32 -3.30
N LYS A 69 -21.61 -6.56 -2.90
CA LYS A 69 -21.97 -7.34 -1.70
C LYS A 69 -21.94 -8.85 -1.94
N THR A 70 -21.76 -9.32 -3.18
CA THR A 70 -21.89 -10.75 -3.49
C THR A 70 -20.74 -11.51 -2.89
N THR A 71 -21.01 -12.41 -1.95
CA THR A 71 -20.02 -13.36 -1.46
C THR A 71 -19.90 -14.51 -2.48
N PRO A 72 -18.69 -14.84 -2.94
CA PRO A 72 -18.51 -15.96 -3.87
C PRO A 72 -18.95 -17.27 -3.21
N SER A 73 -19.60 -18.14 -4.00
CA SER A 73 -20.25 -19.35 -3.50
C SER A 73 -19.41 -20.61 -3.68
N SER A 74 -18.47 -20.59 -4.64
CA SER A 74 -17.58 -21.69 -4.95
C SER A 74 -16.12 -21.22 -5.05
N GLU A 75 -15.17 -22.10 -4.71
CA GLU A 75 -13.72 -21.81 -4.76
C GLU A 75 -13.22 -21.41 -6.16
N ASN A 76 -13.97 -21.77 -7.22
CA ASN A 76 -13.60 -21.45 -8.60
C ASN A 76 -14.04 -20.05 -9.05
N GLU A 77 -14.84 -19.34 -8.25
CA GLU A 77 -15.38 -18.01 -8.59
C GLU A 77 -14.46 -16.85 -8.18
N PHE A 78 -13.48 -17.09 -7.30
CA PHE A 78 -12.68 -16.03 -6.68
C PHE A 78 -11.21 -16.40 -6.50
N VAL A 79 -10.37 -15.39 -6.29
CA VAL A 79 -8.99 -15.60 -5.85
C VAL A 79 -8.91 -15.62 -4.32
N GLU A 80 -8.16 -16.57 -3.76
CA GLU A 80 -7.97 -16.66 -2.31
C GLU A 80 -7.41 -15.35 -1.75
N MET A 81 -8.12 -14.76 -0.81
CA MET A 81 -7.75 -13.47 -0.22
C MET A 81 -6.84 -13.64 1.00
N PRO A 82 -5.79 -12.81 1.14
CA PRO A 82 -4.75 -12.96 2.16
C PRO A 82 -5.23 -12.76 3.60
N GLY A 83 -6.40 -12.15 3.80
CA GLY A 83 -7.01 -11.97 5.10
C GLY A 83 -7.82 -13.17 5.54
N VAL A 84 -8.94 -13.42 4.84
CA VAL A 84 -9.84 -14.56 5.15
C VAL A 84 -9.11 -15.90 5.12
N HIS A 85 -8.20 -16.11 4.15
CA HIS A 85 -7.44 -17.36 4.00
C HIS A 85 -6.04 -17.26 4.63
N GLY A 86 -5.77 -16.17 5.34
CA GLY A 86 -4.49 -15.89 5.98
C GLY A 86 -4.40 -16.41 7.42
N PRO A 87 -3.32 -16.05 8.11
CA PRO A 87 -3.08 -16.48 9.48
C PRO A 87 -4.03 -15.83 10.51
N LEU A 88 -4.68 -14.72 10.16
CA LEU A 88 -5.56 -13.96 11.08
C LEU A 88 -6.91 -13.62 10.42
N PRO A 89 -7.78 -14.62 10.14
CA PRO A 89 -9.06 -14.37 9.47
C PRO A 89 -10.01 -13.44 10.24
N LYS A 90 -9.89 -13.41 11.57
CA LYS A 90 -10.71 -12.54 12.46
C LYS A 90 -10.56 -11.03 12.20
N LEU A 91 -9.48 -10.63 11.53
CA LEU A 91 -9.21 -9.24 11.17
C LEU A 91 -9.81 -8.84 9.82
N SER A 92 -10.35 -9.81 9.08
CA SER A 92 -10.97 -9.60 7.79
C SER A 92 -12.45 -9.24 7.94
N GLY A 93 -12.89 -8.29 7.13
CA GLY A 93 -14.30 -7.97 6.92
C GLY A 93 -15.04 -8.97 6.03
N GLY A 94 -14.40 -10.09 5.68
CA GLY A 94 -14.94 -11.11 4.78
C GLY A 94 -14.54 -10.87 3.33
N ILE A 95 -14.81 -11.89 2.50
CA ILE A 95 -14.55 -11.85 1.06
C ILE A 95 -15.81 -11.41 0.30
N HIS A 96 -15.63 -10.45 -0.60
CA HIS A 96 -16.69 -9.86 -1.39
C HIS A 96 -16.30 -9.83 -2.86
N GLY A 97 -17.26 -9.99 -3.75
CA GLY A 97 -17.02 -10.02 -5.19
C GLY A 97 -16.68 -8.64 -5.76
N LEU A 98 -15.89 -8.62 -6.82
CA LEU A 98 -15.70 -7.45 -7.67
C LEU A 98 -16.39 -7.69 -9.00
N ASN A 99 -17.19 -6.71 -9.42
CA ASN A 99 -17.70 -6.70 -10.77
C ASN A 99 -16.78 -5.83 -11.64
N LEU A 100 -16.23 -6.41 -12.70
CA LEU A 100 -15.41 -5.69 -13.66
C LEU A 100 -16.31 -4.86 -14.57
N VAL A 101 -16.12 -3.54 -14.54
CA VAL A 101 -16.86 -2.58 -15.37
C VAL A 101 -16.09 -2.29 -16.66
N GLN A 102 -14.77 -2.16 -16.55
CA GLN A 102 -13.90 -1.83 -17.67
C GLN A 102 -12.54 -2.52 -17.53
N ASP A 103 -12.08 -3.13 -18.62
CA ASP A 103 -10.73 -3.70 -18.73
C ASP A 103 -9.65 -2.62 -18.69
N GLY A 104 -8.50 -3.00 -18.16
CA GLY A 104 -7.28 -2.19 -18.22
C GLY A 104 -6.70 -2.19 -19.62
N THR A 105 -5.95 -1.15 -19.98
CA THR A 105 -5.27 -1.09 -21.28
C THR A 105 -3.85 -0.54 -21.13
N PHE A 106 -2.97 -1.01 -22.00
CA PHE A 106 -1.62 -0.46 -22.17
C PHE A 106 -1.24 -0.41 -23.65
N VAL A 107 -0.19 0.34 -23.98
CA VAL A 107 0.35 0.42 -25.35
C VAL A 107 1.55 -0.52 -25.45
N SER A 108 1.38 -1.56 -26.26
CA SER A 108 2.43 -2.50 -26.67
C SER A 108 3.06 -2.06 -28.00
N MET A 109 4.04 -2.82 -28.51
CA MET A 109 4.60 -2.59 -29.84
C MET A 109 3.57 -2.82 -30.96
N ASP A 110 2.57 -3.66 -30.70
CA ASP A 110 1.46 -3.97 -31.64
C ASP A 110 0.27 -3.00 -31.47
N GLY A 111 0.43 -1.96 -30.66
CA GLY A 111 -0.61 -0.98 -30.36
C GLY A 111 -1.33 -1.25 -29.03
N LYS A 112 -2.57 -0.77 -28.93
CA LYS A 112 -3.36 -0.82 -27.69
C LYS A 112 -3.78 -2.26 -27.37
N THR A 113 -3.31 -2.77 -26.23
CA THR A 113 -3.64 -4.10 -25.71
C THR A 113 -4.56 -3.98 -24.50
N SER A 114 -5.62 -4.79 -24.48
CA SER A 114 -6.53 -4.91 -23.34
C SER A 114 -6.05 -5.98 -22.37
N VAL A 115 -6.15 -5.70 -21.07
CA VAL A 115 -5.80 -6.58 -19.96
C VAL A 115 -7.10 -7.04 -19.31
N HIS A 116 -7.42 -8.32 -19.50
CA HIS A 116 -8.64 -8.91 -18.97
C HIS A 116 -8.42 -9.41 -17.55
N ALA A 117 -9.22 -8.88 -16.61
CA ALA A 117 -9.26 -9.34 -15.23
C ALA A 117 -10.46 -10.27 -15.02
N GLN A 118 -10.26 -11.35 -14.27
CA GLN A 118 -11.29 -12.36 -13.99
C GLN A 118 -11.35 -12.64 -12.49
N LYS A 119 -12.46 -13.24 -12.02
CA LYS A 119 -12.61 -13.74 -10.63
C LYS A 119 -12.22 -12.71 -9.56
N GLY A 120 -12.62 -11.46 -9.79
CA GLY A 120 -12.25 -10.36 -8.91
C GLY A 120 -12.94 -10.48 -7.55
N CYS A 121 -12.19 -10.22 -6.49
CA CYS A 121 -12.71 -10.13 -5.13
C CYS A 121 -11.97 -9.05 -4.33
N TRP A 122 -12.58 -8.59 -3.25
CA TRP A 122 -12.02 -7.60 -2.36
C TRP A 122 -12.32 -7.95 -0.91
N GLU A 123 -11.47 -7.44 -0.02
CA GLU A 123 -11.68 -7.51 1.42
C GLU A 123 -11.07 -6.26 2.08
N ILE A 124 -11.59 -5.91 3.26
CA ILE A 124 -10.93 -4.95 4.15
C ILE A 124 -10.34 -5.74 5.31
N LEU A 125 -9.04 -5.55 5.55
CA LEU A 125 -8.35 -6.06 6.72
C LEU A 125 -8.12 -4.91 7.69
N TRP A 126 -8.61 -5.03 8.92
CA TRP A 126 -8.37 -4.02 9.94
C TRP A 126 -7.43 -4.55 11.01
N LYS A 127 -6.37 -3.80 11.31
CA LYS A 127 -5.40 -4.23 12.32
C LYS A 127 -5.90 -3.89 13.72
N ASP A 128 -5.92 -4.89 14.61
CA ASP A 128 -6.28 -4.71 16.03
C ASP A 128 -5.46 -3.55 16.65
N GLY A 129 -6.15 -2.57 17.24
CA GLY A 129 -5.56 -1.42 17.92
C GLY A 129 -4.87 -0.40 16.99
N SER A 130 -5.14 -0.42 15.69
CA SER A 130 -4.55 0.49 14.71
C SER A 130 -5.62 1.37 14.04
N PRO A 131 -5.30 2.64 13.72
CA PRO A 131 -6.19 3.51 12.95
C PRO A 131 -6.19 3.19 11.45
N THR A 132 -5.40 2.19 11.06
CA THR A 132 -5.21 1.82 9.66
C THR A 132 -5.50 0.34 9.44
N GLY A 133 -6.16 0.08 8.32
CA GLY A 133 -6.34 -1.21 7.73
C GLY A 133 -5.74 -1.29 6.34
N THR A 134 -6.12 -2.32 5.60
CA THR A 134 -5.77 -2.51 4.18
C THR A 134 -7.00 -2.91 3.40
N LEU A 135 -7.31 -2.17 2.33
CA LEU A 135 -8.20 -2.61 1.27
C LEU A 135 -7.39 -3.48 0.32
N ASN A 136 -7.73 -4.77 0.27
CA ASN A 136 -7.15 -5.69 -0.69
C ASN A 136 -8.13 -5.93 -1.83
N VAL A 137 -7.60 -5.95 -3.05
CA VAL A 137 -8.32 -6.30 -4.28
C VAL A 137 -7.53 -7.39 -4.97
N GLY A 138 -8.12 -8.56 -5.12
CA GLY A 138 -7.55 -9.69 -5.85
C GLY A 138 -8.30 -9.93 -7.16
N PHE A 139 -7.60 -10.35 -8.21
CA PHE A 139 -8.19 -10.84 -9.46
C PHE A 139 -7.21 -11.76 -10.18
N GLU A 140 -7.73 -12.57 -11.10
CA GLU A 140 -6.95 -13.45 -11.95
C GLU A 140 -6.71 -12.80 -13.32
N ILE A 141 -5.49 -12.94 -13.83
CA ILE A 141 -5.07 -12.55 -15.18
C ILE A 141 -5.02 -13.82 -16.03
N ASP A 142 -5.70 -13.77 -17.18
CA ASP A 142 -5.91 -14.92 -18.09
C ASP A 142 -4.64 -15.38 -18.84
N ARG A 143 -3.78 -14.42 -19.18
CA ARG A 143 -2.53 -14.62 -19.92
C ARG A 143 -1.45 -13.66 -19.46
N GLU A 144 -0.20 -13.99 -19.76
CA GLU A 144 0.91 -13.10 -19.47
C GLU A 144 0.89 -11.88 -20.39
N TYR A 145 1.00 -10.67 -19.83
CA TYR A 145 1.07 -9.41 -20.58
C TYR A 145 2.48 -8.85 -20.50
N LYS A 146 3.13 -8.61 -21.64
CA LYS A 146 4.54 -8.22 -21.74
C LYS A 146 4.73 -6.88 -22.45
N ARG A 147 5.70 -6.11 -21.99
CA ARG A 147 6.24 -4.92 -22.68
C ARG A 147 7.73 -4.81 -22.38
N ASN A 148 8.54 -4.90 -23.44
CA ASN A 148 10.01 -5.00 -23.32
C ASN A 148 10.39 -6.13 -22.34
N ASP A 149 11.25 -5.84 -21.37
CA ASP A 149 11.74 -6.81 -20.38
C ASP A 149 10.80 -7.00 -19.16
N ILE A 150 9.63 -6.34 -19.14
CA ILE A 150 8.68 -6.41 -18.03
C ILE A 150 7.45 -7.22 -18.41
N ALA A 151 7.04 -8.11 -17.51
CA ALA A 151 5.88 -8.97 -17.65
C ALA A 151 4.95 -8.84 -16.43
N LEU A 152 3.65 -8.72 -16.69
CA LEU A 152 2.60 -9.06 -15.73
C LEU A 152 2.32 -10.56 -15.90
N PRO A 153 2.66 -11.41 -14.91
CA PRO A 153 2.46 -12.85 -15.02
C PRO A 153 0.98 -13.20 -15.11
N LYS A 154 0.68 -14.30 -15.80
CA LYS A 154 -0.61 -14.99 -15.73
C LYS A 154 -0.87 -15.46 -14.29
N GLY A 155 -2.12 -15.41 -13.84
CA GLY A 155 -2.55 -15.92 -12.54
C GLY A 155 -3.08 -14.85 -11.60
N LYS A 156 -3.04 -15.13 -10.29
CA LYS A 156 -3.57 -14.30 -9.22
C LYS A 156 -2.70 -13.05 -9.03
N VAL A 157 -3.32 -11.89 -9.11
CA VAL A 157 -2.73 -10.58 -8.86
C VAL A 157 -3.52 -9.90 -7.75
N TYR A 158 -2.78 -9.29 -6.82
CA TYR A 158 -3.34 -8.62 -5.66
C TYR A 158 -2.88 -7.18 -5.62
N LEU A 159 -3.78 -6.31 -5.19
CA LEU A 159 -3.57 -4.91 -4.93
C LEU A 159 -3.82 -4.66 -3.44
N SER A 160 -2.95 -3.90 -2.80
CA SER A 160 -3.12 -3.51 -1.41
C SER A 160 -3.03 -1.99 -1.29
N PHE A 161 -4.07 -1.37 -0.73
CA PHE A 161 -4.16 0.04 -0.42
C PHE A 161 -4.38 0.24 1.08
N SER A 162 -3.70 1.19 1.71
CA SER A 162 -3.94 1.50 3.12
C SER A 162 -5.29 2.22 3.26
N ILE A 163 -6.14 1.72 4.15
CA ILE A 163 -7.36 2.42 4.58
C ILE A 163 -7.13 3.00 5.97
N TRP A 164 -7.72 4.15 6.24
CA TRP A 164 -7.58 4.88 7.49
C TRP A 164 -8.93 5.32 8.01
N ASP A 165 -9.07 5.38 9.32
CA ASP A 165 -10.13 6.17 9.95
C ASP A 165 -9.86 7.67 9.78
N SER A 166 -10.91 8.50 9.84
CA SER A 166 -10.74 9.95 9.72
C SER A 166 -9.89 10.55 10.83
N GLU A 167 -10.11 10.10 12.08
CA GLU A 167 -9.45 10.68 13.25
C GLU A 167 -7.99 10.29 13.32
N GLY A 168 -7.67 9.01 13.15
CA GLY A 168 -6.31 8.52 13.18
C GLY A 168 -5.51 8.90 11.94
N LEU A 169 -6.12 9.09 10.76
CA LEU A 169 -5.43 9.72 9.63
C LEU A 169 -4.97 11.13 9.98
N LYS A 170 -5.87 11.96 10.52
CA LYS A 170 -5.54 13.35 10.89
C LYS A 170 -4.47 13.40 11.98
N GLU A 171 -4.56 12.54 12.98
CA GLU A 171 -3.52 12.41 14.01
C GLU A 171 -2.17 11.99 13.40
N ALA A 172 -2.18 11.01 12.49
CA ALA A 172 -0.98 10.54 11.80
C ALA A 172 -0.32 11.63 10.95
N GLN A 173 -1.13 12.43 10.23
CA GLN A 173 -0.67 13.54 9.41
C GLN A 173 -0.06 14.66 10.25
N ASN A 174 -0.69 15.02 11.38
CA ASN A 174 -0.13 15.98 12.33
C ASN A 174 1.23 15.50 12.88
N LYS A 175 1.31 14.21 13.27
CA LYS A 175 2.58 13.61 13.74
C LYS A 175 3.64 13.60 12.65
N LYS A 176 3.26 13.31 11.41
CA LYS A 176 4.14 13.37 10.23
C LYS A 176 4.71 14.77 10.05
N GLU A 177 3.88 15.80 10.07
CA GLU A 177 4.31 17.19 9.91
C GLU A 177 5.28 17.62 11.01
N LEU A 178 4.96 17.33 12.27
CA LEU A 178 5.84 17.59 13.42
C LEU A 178 7.20 16.87 13.28
N CYS A 179 7.18 15.61 12.84
CA CYS A 179 8.39 14.83 12.61
C CYS A 179 9.23 15.40 11.47
N LEU A 180 8.60 15.80 10.36
CA LEU A 180 9.29 16.40 9.20
C LEU A 180 9.91 17.76 9.57
N THR A 181 9.17 18.60 10.30
CA THR A 181 9.68 19.90 10.76
C THR A 181 10.92 19.73 11.65
N ARG A 182 10.88 18.78 12.59
CA ARG A 182 12.04 18.46 13.44
C ARG A 182 13.21 17.93 12.62
N ALA A 183 12.94 17.08 11.64
CA ALA A 183 13.97 16.53 10.77
C ALA A 183 14.63 17.63 9.91
N ASP A 184 13.86 18.60 9.42
CA ASP A 184 14.37 19.74 8.68
C ASP A 184 15.26 20.65 9.54
N VAL A 185 14.90 20.85 10.82
CA VAL A 185 15.77 21.58 11.77
C VAL A 185 17.10 20.84 11.96
N ILE A 186 17.08 19.51 12.14
CA ILE A 186 18.30 18.70 12.29
C ILE A 186 19.18 18.79 11.04
N LEU A 187 18.58 18.78 9.84
CA LEU A 187 19.31 18.93 8.59
C LEU A 187 19.94 20.32 8.45
N LYS A 188 19.23 21.38 8.87
CA LYS A 188 19.79 22.73 8.94
C LYS A 188 20.94 22.84 9.92
N GLU A 189 20.83 22.27 11.12
CA GLU A 189 21.92 22.21 12.11
C GLU A 189 23.17 21.55 11.51
N LYS A 190 22.99 20.43 10.78
CA LYS A 190 24.09 19.76 10.08
C LYS A 190 24.76 20.69 9.06
N ASP A 191 23.97 21.38 8.23
CA ASP A 191 24.50 22.28 7.21
C ASP A 191 25.21 23.49 7.82
N GLU A 192 24.69 24.06 8.91
CA GLU A 192 25.32 25.16 9.66
C GLU A 192 26.66 24.76 10.28
N GLU A 193 26.76 23.57 10.89
CA GLU A 193 28.04 23.08 11.44
C GLU A 193 29.07 22.80 10.34
N LEU A 194 28.63 22.33 9.17
CA LEU A 194 29.53 22.18 8.02
C LEU A 194 30.05 23.53 7.51
N VAL A 195 29.21 24.57 7.49
CA VAL A 195 29.65 25.94 7.16
C VAL A 195 30.70 26.43 8.17
N LYS A 196 30.43 26.33 9.48
CA LYS A 196 31.39 26.72 10.54
C LYS A 196 32.73 25.97 10.43
N MET A 197 32.69 24.70 10.06
CA MET A 197 33.89 23.89 9.81
C MET A 197 34.74 24.48 8.66
N THR A 198 34.11 24.97 7.59
CA THR A 198 34.82 25.56 6.45
C THR A 198 35.42 26.93 6.77
N GLU A 199 34.70 27.75 7.54
CA GLU A 199 35.08 29.12 7.89
C GLU A 199 36.19 29.18 8.95
N THR A 200 36.23 28.22 9.88
CA THR A 200 37.15 28.26 11.01
C THR A 200 38.56 27.86 10.62
N GLY A 201 39.59 28.65 10.97
CA GLY A 201 40.99 28.32 10.69
C GLY A 201 41.62 27.28 11.65
N ASN A 202 41.08 27.12 12.85
CA ASN A 202 41.61 26.23 13.88
C ASN A 202 41.23 24.76 13.64
N VAL A 203 42.23 23.87 13.56
CA VAL A 203 42.04 22.44 13.26
C VAL A 203 41.17 21.72 14.29
N PHE A 204 41.32 22.01 15.59
CA PHE A 204 40.51 21.39 16.64
C PHE A 204 39.04 21.84 16.57
N ALA A 205 38.81 23.11 16.28
CA ALA A 205 37.45 23.62 16.07
C ALA A 205 36.82 23.01 14.81
N LYS A 206 37.58 22.83 13.72
CA LYS A 206 37.09 22.08 12.54
C LYS A 206 36.65 20.66 12.90
N ALA A 207 37.49 19.93 13.64
CA ALA A 207 37.16 18.57 14.08
C ALA A 207 35.90 18.53 14.95
N LEU A 208 35.73 19.51 15.84
CA LEU A 208 34.52 19.65 16.66
C LEU A 208 33.27 19.91 15.81
N HIS A 209 33.32 20.87 14.88
CA HIS A 209 32.19 21.16 13.98
C HIS A 209 31.83 19.97 13.09
N TYR A 210 32.83 19.24 12.59
CA TYR A 210 32.60 18.00 11.85
C TYR A 210 31.91 16.94 12.70
N TYR A 211 32.35 16.75 13.95
CA TYR A 211 31.71 15.83 14.88
C TYR A 211 30.25 16.22 15.16
N ASN A 212 29.96 17.51 15.35
CA ASN A 212 28.60 17.98 15.54
C ASN A 212 27.72 17.71 14.31
N ALA A 213 28.25 17.92 13.10
CA ALA A 213 27.54 17.58 11.87
C ALA A 213 27.23 16.08 11.78
N LEU A 214 28.17 15.20 12.14
CA LEU A 214 27.91 13.75 12.20
C LEU A 214 26.85 13.40 13.26
N SER A 215 26.91 14.03 14.44
CA SER A 215 25.90 13.85 15.48
C SER A 215 24.50 14.24 15.01
N ALA A 216 24.37 15.33 14.23
CA ALA A 216 23.10 15.72 13.62
C ALA A 216 22.61 14.67 12.59
N VAL A 217 23.51 14.11 11.79
CA VAL A 217 23.18 13.01 10.86
C VAL A 217 22.65 11.77 11.60
N ASP A 218 23.28 11.39 12.71
CA ASP A 218 22.81 10.26 13.54
C ASP A 218 21.44 10.53 14.18
N LYS A 219 21.19 11.76 14.64
CA LYS A 219 19.87 12.20 15.12
C LYS A 219 18.82 12.11 14.00
N TYR A 220 19.18 12.48 12.77
CA TYR A 220 18.28 12.33 11.62
C TYR A 220 17.98 10.86 11.32
N TYR A 221 19.00 9.99 11.30
CA TYR A 221 18.80 8.56 11.02
C TYR A 221 18.03 7.81 12.10
N SER A 222 18.11 8.25 13.36
CA SER A 222 17.30 7.72 14.46
C SER A 222 15.86 8.27 14.47
N SER A 223 15.58 9.33 13.71
CA SER A 223 14.22 9.87 13.60
C SER A 223 13.27 8.92 12.84
N PRO A 224 11.98 8.90 13.19
CA PRO A 224 10.99 8.01 12.56
C PRO A 224 10.53 8.47 11.15
N VAL A 225 11.23 9.39 10.48
CA VAL A 225 10.84 9.97 9.18
C VAL A 225 10.52 8.90 8.13
N LYS A 226 11.28 7.81 8.07
CA LYS A 226 11.04 6.71 7.12
C LYS A 226 9.68 6.01 7.35
N LYS A 227 9.23 5.92 8.60
CA LYS A 227 7.95 5.29 8.96
C LYS A 227 6.77 6.17 8.51
N PHE A 228 6.91 7.48 8.65
CA PHE A 228 5.88 8.45 8.24
C PHE A 228 5.75 8.62 6.72
N LYS A 229 6.65 8.05 5.91
CA LYS A 229 6.48 8.00 4.45
C LYS A 229 5.26 7.19 4.01
N LEU A 230 4.76 6.30 4.86
CA LEU A 230 3.56 5.48 4.61
C LEU A 230 2.26 6.22 4.94
N VAL A 231 2.32 7.32 5.69
CA VAL A 231 1.15 8.14 6.00
C VAL A 231 0.88 9.04 4.79
N PRO A 232 -0.28 8.90 4.11
CA PRO A 232 -0.59 9.70 2.94
C PRO A 232 -0.87 11.16 3.35
N ASN A 233 -0.54 12.09 2.45
CA ASN A 233 -0.98 13.48 2.58
C ASN A 233 -2.49 13.60 2.26
N GLU A 234 -3.08 14.78 2.51
CA GLU A 234 -4.50 15.05 2.23
C GLU A 234 -4.86 14.90 0.75
N ASP A 235 -3.94 15.23 -0.16
CA ASP A 235 -4.10 15.06 -1.62
C ASP A 235 -3.90 13.61 -2.09
N GLU A 236 -3.35 12.75 -1.23
CA GLU A 236 -3.03 11.36 -1.53
C GLU A 236 -4.07 10.37 -0.98
N VAL A 237 -5.24 10.86 -0.54
CA VAL A 237 -6.34 10.03 -0.05
C VAL A 237 -7.63 10.23 -0.84
N VAL A 238 -8.43 9.19 -0.89
CA VAL A 238 -9.76 9.18 -1.47
C VAL A 238 -10.77 8.94 -0.34
N PRO A 239 -11.76 9.83 -0.15
CA PRO A 239 -12.76 9.66 0.91
C PRO A 239 -13.67 8.49 0.58
N PHE A 240 -13.73 7.49 1.45
CA PHE A 240 -14.62 6.33 1.38
C PHE A 240 -15.79 6.49 2.37
N ASP A 241 -16.84 5.71 2.18
CA ASP A 241 -18.02 5.79 3.05
C ASP A 241 -17.70 5.26 4.46
N GLY A 242 -18.53 5.56 5.45
CA GLY A 242 -18.27 5.14 6.83
C GLY A 242 -17.08 5.85 7.49
N ASN A 243 -16.84 7.12 7.15
CA ASN A 243 -15.78 7.96 7.73
C ASN A 243 -14.36 7.40 7.55
N SER A 244 -14.11 6.79 6.39
CA SER A 244 -12.85 6.14 6.06
C SER A 244 -12.16 6.81 4.87
N PHE A 245 -10.84 6.66 4.80
CA PHE A 245 -10.02 7.25 3.75
C PHE A 245 -9.07 6.19 3.20
N VAL A 246 -9.07 5.99 1.89
CA VAL A 246 -8.19 5.04 1.22
C VAL A 246 -7.04 5.79 0.56
N SER A 247 -5.81 5.33 0.76
CA SER A 247 -4.66 5.89 0.07
C SER A 247 -4.78 5.67 -1.44
N THR A 248 -4.55 6.73 -2.20
CA THR A 248 -4.43 6.70 -3.66
C THR A 248 -3.27 5.83 -4.12
N LYS A 249 -2.27 5.54 -3.28
CA LYS A 249 -1.09 4.75 -3.62
C LYS A 249 -1.20 3.37 -2.99
N GLY A 250 -1.00 2.35 -3.82
CA GLY A 250 -1.01 0.96 -3.41
C GLY A 250 0.18 0.18 -3.96
N THR A 251 0.21 -1.11 -3.63
CA THR A 251 1.20 -2.06 -4.12
C THR A 251 0.55 -3.14 -4.96
N VAL A 252 1.26 -3.62 -5.98
CA VAL A 252 0.84 -4.78 -6.79
C VAL A 252 1.74 -5.94 -6.45
N TRP A 253 1.17 -7.10 -6.16
CA TRP A 253 1.93 -8.31 -5.84
C TRP A 253 1.21 -9.57 -6.29
N THR A 254 1.93 -10.69 -6.36
CA THR A 254 1.40 -12.02 -6.73
C THR A 254 1.97 -13.10 -5.81
N GLN A 255 1.26 -14.22 -5.67
CA GLN A 255 1.72 -15.41 -4.97
C GLN A 255 1.94 -16.62 -5.88
N ASP A 256 1.61 -16.51 -7.18
CA ASP A 256 1.61 -17.64 -8.12
C ASP A 256 3.01 -18.01 -8.64
N LEU A 257 4.06 -17.36 -8.14
CA LEU A 257 5.44 -17.69 -8.51
C LEU A 257 5.88 -19.02 -7.86
N PRO A 258 6.87 -19.75 -8.43
CA PRO A 258 7.22 -21.13 -8.04
C PRO A 258 7.55 -21.36 -6.56
N ARG A 259 7.83 -20.31 -5.80
CA ARG A 259 8.14 -20.38 -4.36
C ARG A 259 6.91 -20.20 -3.47
N GLY A 260 5.74 -19.87 -4.03
CA GLY A 260 4.53 -19.51 -3.28
C GLY A 260 4.69 -18.25 -2.41
N GLN A 261 5.80 -17.53 -2.53
CA GLN A 261 6.09 -16.35 -1.72
C GLN A 261 5.50 -15.11 -2.38
N PRO A 262 4.83 -14.24 -1.61
CA PRO A 262 4.35 -12.95 -2.08
C PRO A 262 5.50 -12.17 -2.72
N THR A 263 5.35 -11.84 -3.99
CA THR A 263 6.35 -11.10 -4.76
C THR A 263 5.76 -9.82 -5.27
N MET A 264 6.43 -8.70 -4.95
CA MET A 264 6.02 -7.37 -5.39
C MET A 264 6.31 -7.21 -6.88
N LEU A 265 5.27 -6.88 -7.65
CA LEU A 265 5.34 -6.65 -9.09
C LEU A 265 5.50 -5.17 -9.42
N GLY A 266 4.95 -4.28 -8.58
CA GLY A 266 4.97 -2.86 -8.85
C GLY A 266 4.11 -2.05 -7.90
N SER A 267 3.65 -0.88 -8.36
CA SER A 267 2.77 0.02 -7.62
C SER A 267 1.41 0.15 -8.28
N ALA A 268 0.39 0.42 -7.48
CA ALA A 268 -0.96 0.69 -7.94
C ALA A 268 -1.35 2.13 -7.59
N SER A 269 -2.28 2.70 -8.35
CA SER A 269 -2.97 3.93 -8.00
C SER A 269 -4.48 3.74 -8.06
N LEU A 270 -5.19 4.35 -7.11
CA LEU A 270 -6.64 4.25 -6.96
C LEU A 270 -7.29 5.62 -7.06
N LYS A 271 -8.40 5.70 -7.78
CA LYS A 271 -9.29 6.86 -7.86
C LYS A 271 -10.73 6.41 -7.65
N SER A 272 -11.53 7.23 -6.96
CA SER A 272 -12.99 7.05 -6.96
C SER A 272 -13.55 7.54 -8.29
N VAL A 273 -14.49 6.80 -8.85
CA VAL A 273 -15.21 7.19 -10.07
C VAL A 273 -16.69 7.30 -9.72
N PRO A 274 -17.37 8.41 -10.10
CA PRO A 274 -18.81 8.48 -9.93
C PRO A 274 -19.47 7.36 -10.76
N LYS A 275 -20.50 6.73 -10.20
CA LYS A 275 -21.41 5.94 -11.02
C LYS A 275 -22.21 6.92 -11.88
N GLU A 276 -21.76 7.12 -13.13
CA GLU A 276 -22.63 7.76 -14.11
C GLU A 276 -23.92 6.95 -14.17
N VAL A 277 -25.05 7.62 -13.93
CA VAL A 277 -26.38 7.05 -14.13
C VAL A 277 -26.51 6.93 -15.65
N SER A 278 -26.11 5.78 -16.19
CA SER A 278 -26.41 5.42 -17.57
C SER A 278 -27.94 5.36 -17.68
N HIS A 279 -28.52 6.46 -18.18
CA HIS A 279 -29.92 6.59 -18.53
C HIS A 279 -30.28 5.69 -19.71
#